data_AF-A0A916RXW6-F1
#
_entry.id   AF-A0A916RXW6-F1
#
_cell.length_a   1.000
_cell.length_b   1.000
_cell.length_c   1.000
_cell.angle_alpha   90.00
_cell.angle_beta   90.00
_cell.angle_gamma   90.00
#
_symmetry.space_group_name_H-M   'P 1'
#
loop_
_entity.id
_entity.type
_entity.pdbx_description
1 polymer ?
#
loop_
_entity_poly.entity_id
_entity_poly.type
_entity_poly.pdbx_seq_one_letter_code
_entity_poly.pdbx_strand_id
1 'polypeptide(L)'
;MRLGMLETVRKHLVFFPALVASFVLAGCQHAAPPSAVEQRAIAAEQQQIADASRQQLDEIPPPSKSLYMAVKSLSAWENPYVTVQGEMVTLHVMLADANTSTMGLGGMLRPAGARRQDLNVRVSDLATALNAIPQSAWPYGRVIAVEEAHQVPAADQPQVRRNIETVEKTLNDLGIVAYDWTDTGRN
;
A
#
# COMPACT_ATOMS: atom_id res chain seq x y z
N MET A 1 37.66 57.83 35.16
CA MET A 1 38.32 56.54 34.88
C MET A 1 38.35 56.33 33.37
N ARG A 2 39.52 55.94 32.84
CA ARG A 2 39.93 56.06 31.43
C ARG A 2 39.01 55.34 30.43
N LEU A 3 38.71 56.07 29.35
CA LEU A 3 38.25 55.61 28.04
C LEU A 3 39.49 55.49 27.11
N GLY A 4 39.46 54.55 26.16
CA GLY A 4 40.43 54.39 25.07
C GLY A 4 40.73 52.91 24.83
N MET A 5 40.72 52.35 23.61
CA MET A 5 40.96 52.99 22.32
C MET A 5 40.55 52.02 21.21
N LEU A 6 39.63 52.45 20.34
CA LEU A 6 39.48 51.98 18.98
C LEU A 6 40.44 52.81 18.12
N GLU A 7 41.21 52.17 17.25
CA GLU A 7 41.91 52.76 16.11
C GLU A 7 42.22 51.64 15.10
N THR A 8 42.20 51.76 13.77
CA THR A 8 41.88 52.86 12.84
C THR A 8 41.95 52.27 11.40
N VAL A 9 40.90 52.49 10.58
CA VAL A 9 40.89 53.07 9.18
C VAL A 9 41.80 52.38 8.12
N ARG A 10 41.53 52.19 6.81
CA ARG A 10 40.93 53.00 5.73
C ARG A 10 41.05 52.21 4.40
N LYS A 11 40.10 52.34 3.46
CA LYS A 11 40.34 52.91 2.09
C LYS A 11 39.14 52.70 1.15
N HIS A 12 38.70 53.82 0.58
CA HIS A 12 37.69 53.97 -0.48
C HIS A 12 38.30 53.75 -1.89
N LEU A 13 37.49 53.28 -2.85
CA LEU A 13 37.20 53.89 -4.18
C LEU A 13 36.38 52.85 -5.02
N VAL A 14 35.11 53.06 -5.41
CA VAL A 14 34.57 53.82 -6.58
C VAL A 14 34.41 52.97 -7.88
N PHE A 15 33.14 52.94 -8.35
CA PHE A 15 32.60 52.81 -9.74
C PHE A 15 32.44 51.47 -10.50
N PHE A 16 31.16 51.03 -10.62
CA PHE A 16 30.34 50.79 -11.85
C PHE A 16 30.72 49.70 -12.90
N PRO A 17 29.77 49.27 -13.75
CA PRO A 17 28.98 48.03 -13.67
C PRO A 17 29.43 46.93 -14.66
N ALA A 18 29.09 45.66 -14.40
CA ALA A 18 29.12 44.63 -15.43
C ALA A 18 27.96 43.65 -15.26
N LEU A 19 26.99 43.82 -16.15
CA LEU A 19 25.90 42.92 -16.45
C LEU A 19 26.49 41.58 -16.93
N VAL A 20 26.36 40.53 -16.12
CA VAL A 20 26.53 39.14 -16.59
C VAL A 20 25.27 38.40 -16.22
N ALA A 21 24.36 38.36 -17.20
CA ALA A 21 23.23 37.47 -17.23
C ALA A 21 23.74 36.03 -17.32
N SER A 22 23.76 35.30 -16.21
CA SER A 22 23.86 33.84 -16.24
C SER A 22 22.49 33.27 -16.62
N PHE A 23 22.27 33.14 -17.93
CA PHE A 23 21.30 32.20 -18.49
C PHE A 23 21.70 30.79 -18.03
N VAL A 24 21.06 30.27 -16.97
CA VAL A 24 21.06 28.84 -16.72
C VAL A 24 19.93 28.26 -17.55
N LEU A 25 20.31 27.59 -18.63
CA LEU A 25 19.43 26.82 -19.49
C LEU A 25 18.62 25.83 -18.63
N ALA A 26 17.34 26.13 -18.42
CA ALA A 26 16.34 25.13 -18.07
C ALA A 26 16.10 24.27 -19.31
N GLY A 27 17.05 23.36 -19.60
CA GLY A 27 16.85 22.30 -20.56
C GLY A 27 15.84 21.31 -19.99
N CYS A 28 14.70 21.16 -20.68
CA CYS A 28 13.81 20.02 -20.47
C CYS A 28 14.61 18.74 -20.69
N GLN A 29 15.01 18.08 -19.61
CA GLN A 29 15.66 16.78 -19.68
C GLN A 29 14.58 15.75 -20.05
N HIS A 30 14.34 15.56 -21.34
CA HIS A 30 13.67 14.35 -21.82
C HIS A 30 14.61 13.19 -21.47
N ALA A 31 14.33 12.49 -20.37
CA ALA A 31 15.03 11.25 -20.07
C ALA A 31 14.86 10.31 -21.27
N ALA A 32 15.97 9.83 -21.83
CA ALA A 32 15.91 8.85 -22.90
C ALA A 32 15.18 7.59 -22.38
N PRO A 33 14.27 6.99 -23.17
CA PRO A 33 13.62 5.75 -22.75
C PRO A 33 14.68 4.66 -22.52
N PRO A 34 14.50 3.81 -21.49
CA PRO A 34 15.48 2.78 -21.14
C PRO A 34 15.72 1.84 -22.31
N SER A 35 16.96 1.37 -22.46
CA SER A 35 17.35 0.45 -23.53
C SER A 35 16.64 -0.92 -23.38
N ALA A 36 16.55 -1.71 -24.44
CA ALA A 36 15.94 -3.05 -24.36
C ALA A 36 16.64 -3.98 -23.34
N VAL A 37 17.94 -3.79 -23.10
CA VAL A 37 18.70 -4.55 -22.09
C VAL A 37 18.29 -4.12 -20.68
N GLU A 38 18.14 -2.81 -20.48
CA GLU A 38 17.70 -2.22 -19.22
C GLU A 38 16.25 -2.60 -18.89
N GLN A 39 15.35 -2.58 -19.88
CA GLN A 39 13.97 -3.05 -19.72
C GLN A 39 13.90 -4.53 -19.29
N ARG A 40 14.74 -5.38 -19.87
CA ARG A 40 14.84 -6.80 -19.47
C ARG A 40 15.39 -6.96 -18.05
N ALA A 41 16.38 -6.15 -17.67
CA ALA A 41 16.93 -6.16 -16.31
C ALA A 41 15.86 -5.73 -15.29
N ILE A 42 15.13 -4.64 -15.55
CA ILE A 42 14.03 -4.17 -14.69
C ILE A 42 12.94 -5.23 -14.57
N ALA A 43 12.54 -5.85 -15.69
CA ALA A 43 11.52 -6.90 -15.67
C ALA A 43 11.97 -8.14 -14.87
N ALA A 44 13.25 -8.54 -15.01
CA ALA A 44 13.81 -9.65 -14.25
C ALA A 44 13.87 -9.35 -12.75
N GLU A 45 14.25 -8.13 -12.36
CA GLU A 45 14.25 -7.70 -10.96
C GLU A 45 12.84 -7.68 -10.37
N GLN A 46 11.85 -7.14 -11.10
CA GLN A 46 10.44 -7.16 -10.69
C GLN A 46 9.92 -8.59 -10.51
N GLN A 47 10.29 -9.50 -11.42
CA GLN A 47 9.91 -10.90 -11.31
C GLN A 47 10.53 -11.57 -10.08
N GLN A 48 11.80 -11.28 -9.77
CA GLN A 48 12.45 -11.79 -8.56
C GLN A 48 11.78 -11.28 -7.28
N ILE A 49 11.38 -10.01 -7.24
CA ILE A 49 10.63 -9.43 -6.11
C ILE A 49 9.26 -10.12 -5.96
N ALA A 50 8.57 -10.38 -7.07
CA ALA A 50 7.29 -11.09 -7.06
C ALA A 50 7.43 -12.54 -6.59
N ASP A 51 8.47 -13.26 -7.04
CA ASP A 51 8.73 -14.63 -6.62
C ASP A 51 9.09 -14.70 -5.12
N ALA A 52 9.91 -13.77 -4.63
CA ALA A 52 10.24 -13.67 -3.21
C ALA A 52 9.00 -13.36 -2.35
N SER A 53 8.15 -12.44 -2.82
CA SER A 53 6.85 -12.13 -2.19
C SER A 53 5.98 -13.37 -2.09
N ARG A 54 5.87 -14.12 -3.19
CA ARG A 54 5.08 -15.36 -3.24
C ARG A 54 5.61 -16.41 -2.26
N GLN A 55 6.92 -16.57 -2.16
CA GLN A 55 7.56 -17.51 -1.22
C GLN A 55 7.24 -17.16 0.23
N GLN A 56 7.22 -15.86 0.59
CA GLN A 56 6.85 -15.43 1.94
C GLN A 56 5.38 -15.77 2.24
N LEU A 57 4.48 -15.57 1.26
CA LEU A 57 3.08 -15.91 1.43
C LEU A 57 2.85 -17.43 1.47
N ASP A 58 3.70 -18.24 0.85
CA ASP A 58 3.58 -19.70 0.86
C ASP A 58 3.69 -20.33 2.27
N GLU A 59 4.21 -19.60 3.26
CA GLU A 59 4.18 -20.00 4.68
C GLU A 59 2.76 -20.02 5.27
N ILE A 60 1.83 -19.24 4.70
CA ILE A 60 0.41 -19.28 5.08
C ILE A 60 -0.20 -20.55 4.48
N PRO A 61 -0.99 -21.35 5.24
CA PRO A 61 -1.59 -22.57 4.71
C PRO A 61 -2.45 -22.34 3.44
N PRO A 62 -2.57 -23.35 2.56
CA PRO A 62 -3.52 -23.30 1.44
C PRO A 62 -4.94 -22.96 1.93
N PRO A 63 -5.76 -22.30 1.09
CA PRO A 63 -7.09 -21.86 1.49
C PRO A 63 -8.02 -23.04 1.80
N SER A 64 -8.73 -22.96 2.91
CA SER A 64 -9.71 -23.97 3.32
C SER A 64 -11.12 -23.56 2.90
N LYS A 65 -11.63 -24.18 1.84
CA LYS A 65 -12.96 -23.88 1.29
C LYS A 65 -14.10 -24.05 2.28
N SER A 66 -14.03 -25.03 3.19
CA SER A 66 -15.06 -25.23 4.20
C SER A 66 -15.14 -24.08 5.21
N LEU A 67 -14.01 -23.43 5.51
CA LEU A 67 -13.96 -22.30 6.45
C LEU A 67 -14.55 -21.04 5.82
N TYR A 68 -13.99 -20.56 4.71
CA TYR A 68 -14.39 -19.26 4.17
C TYR A 68 -15.79 -19.27 3.52
N MET A 69 -16.28 -20.42 3.02
CA MET A 69 -17.65 -20.53 2.47
C MET A 69 -18.74 -20.58 3.55
N ALA A 70 -18.37 -20.88 4.81
CA ALA A 70 -19.30 -20.87 5.93
C ALA A 70 -19.66 -19.44 6.37
N VAL A 71 -18.80 -18.46 6.08
CA VAL A 71 -19.02 -17.05 6.43
C VAL A 71 -20.07 -16.43 5.52
N LYS A 72 -21.05 -15.73 6.10
CA LYS A 72 -22.20 -15.14 5.38
C LYS A 72 -22.24 -13.61 5.38
N SER A 73 -21.28 -12.96 6.04
CA SER A 73 -21.16 -11.51 6.08
C SER A 73 -19.70 -11.07 6.19
N LEU A 74 -19.35 -9.94 5.57
CA LEU A 74 -18.01 -9.32 5.74
C LEU A 74 -17.75 -8.88 7.19
N SER A 75 -18.79 -8.65 7.98
CA SER A 75 -18.65 -8.39 9.42
C SER A 75 -18.12 -9.58 10.21
N ALA A 76 -18.41 -10.81 9.74
CA ALA A 76 -17.92 -12.06 10.33
C ALA A 76 -16.68 -12.61 9.60
N TRP A 77 -16.23 -11.96 8.53
CA TRP A 77 -15.02 -12.32 7.81
C TRP A 77 -13.77 -11.93 8.62
N GLU A 78 -12.93 -12.91 8.93
CA GLU A 78 -11.71 -12.72 9.74
C GLU A 78 -10.42 -12.67 8.93
N ASN A 79 -10.37 -13.28 7.74
CA ASN A 79 -9.22 -13.13 6.85
C ASN A 79 -9.08 -11.67 6.37
N PRO A 80 -7.95 -11.28 5.77
CA PRO A 80 -7.88 -9.99 5.10
C PRO A 80 -8.89 -9.95 3.96
N TYR A 81 -9.49 -8.79 3.73
CA TYR A 81 -10.34 -8.54 2.57
C TYR A 81 -10.08 -7.15 2.01
N VAL A 82 -10.43 -6.94 0.76
CA VAL A 82 -10.17 -5.69 0.06
C VAL A 82 -11.46 -5.12 -0.51
N THR A 83 -11.65 -3.82 -0.34
CA THR A 83 -12.72 -3.06 -1.00
C THR A 83 -12.09 -2.13 -2.04
N VAL A 84 -12.44 -2.31 -3.30
CA VAL A 84 -11.83 -1.59 -4.43
C VAL A 84 -12.59 -0.28 -4.70
N GLN A 85 -11.87 0.85 -4.73
CA GLN A 85 -12.44 2.21 -4.86
C GLN A 85 -11.58 3.10 -5.76
N GLY A 86 -12.11 3.64 -6.87
CA GLY A 86 -11.36 4.62 -7.68
C GLY A 86 -9.92 4.15 -7.95
N GLU A 87 -8.90 4.92 -7.56
CA GLU A 87 -7.47 4.58 -7.67
C GLU A 87 -6.87 3.80 -6.47
N MET A 88 -7.67 3.58 -5.42
CA MET A 88 -7.24 3.04 -4.15
C MET A 88 -7.92 1.71 -3.84
N VAL A 89 -7.33 0.97 -2.92
CA VAL A 89 -7.92 -0.22 -2.33
C VAL A 89 -7.92 -0.01 -0.83
N THR A 90 -9.06 -0.24 -0.18
CA THR A 90 -9.10 -0.35 1.27
C THR A 90 -8.80 -1.79 1.63
N LEU A 91 -7.67 -2.03 2.27
CA LEU A 91 -7.28 -3.32 2.80
C LEU A 91 -7.72 -3.40 4.27
N HIS A 92 -8.61 -4.34 4.56
CA HIS A 92 -9.13 -4.59 5.89
C HIS A 92 -8.39 -5.78 6.50
N VAL A 93 -7.70 -5.56 7.63
CA VAL A 93 -6.90 -6.59 8.31
C VAL A 93 -7.40 -6.79 9.72
N MET A 94 -7.64 -8.05 10.08
CA MET A 94 -8.03 -8.42 11.43
C MET A 94 -6.79 -8.86 12.23
N LEU A 95 -6.41 -8.07 13.23
CA LEU A 95 -5.26 -8.41 14.07
C LEU A 95 -5.67 -9.19 15.32
N ALA A 96 -4.78 -10.08 15.76
CA ALA A 96 -4.89 -10.71 17.06
C ALA A 96 -4.93 -9.64 18.17
N ASP A 97 -5.66 -9.91 19.25
CA ASP A 97 -5.66 -8.99 20.39
C ASP A 97 -4.25 -8.97 21.00
N ALA A 98 -3.58 -7.82 20.92
CA ALA A 98 -2.24 -7.62 21.46
C ALA A 98 -2.24 -7.38 22.98
N ASN A 99 -3.39 -7.51 23.67
CA ASN A 99 -3.46 -7.31 25.11
C ASN A 99 -2.63 -8.37 25.86
N THR A 100 -1.45 -7.98 26.31
CA THR A 100 -0.54 -8.78 27.13
C THR A 100 -0.78 -8.65 28.64
N SER A 101 -1.76 -7.83 29.05
CA SER A 101 -1.98 -7.55 30.47
C SER A 101 -2.62 -8.74 31.19
N THR A 102 -2.10 -9.05 32.38
CA THR A 102 -2.61 -10.09 33.28
C THR A 102 -4.04 -9.79 33.76
N MET A 103 -4.46 -8.51 33.71
CA MET A 103 -5.83 -8.06 33.98
C MET A 103 -6.82 -8.35 32.84
N GLY A 104 -6.34 -8.68 31.63
CA GLY A 104 -7.16 -9.10 30.49
C GLY A 104 -7.47 -10.61 30.46
N LEU A 105 -6.84 -11.41 31.32
CA LEU A 105 -7.00 -12.88 31.40
C LEU A 105 -8.40 -13.34 31.84
N GLY A 106 -9.32 -12.40 32.10
CA GLY A 106 -10.64 -12.65 32.70
C GLY A 106 -11.85 -12.07 31.95
N GLY A 107 -11.74 -11.65 30.69
CA GLY A 107 -12.94 -11.59 29.84
C GLY A 107 -13.41 -10.25 29.26
N MET A 108 -12.51 -9.34 28.89
CA MET A 108 -12.87 -8.32 27.88
C MET A 108 -11.92 -8.40 26.69
N LEU A 109 -12.13 -9.41 25.85
CA LEU A 109 -11.63 -9.38 24.48
C LEU A 109 -12.27 -8.17 23.78
N ARG A 110 -11.47 -7.36 23.09
CA ARG A 110 -12.04 -6.31 22.24
C ARG A 110 -12.93 -6.99 21.19
N PRO A 111 -14.17 -6.51 20.98
CA PRO A 111 -15.04 -7.05 19.92
C PRO A 111 -14.27 -7.09 18.60
N ALA A 112 -14.55 -8.09 17.76
CA ALA A 112 -13.82 -8.32 16.53
C ALA A 112 -13.66 -7.05 15.68
N GLY A 113 -14.74 -6.29 15.49
CA GLY A 113 -14.68 -5.02 14.74
C GLY A 113 -13.70 -3.98 15.29
N ALA A 114 -13.42 -3.96 16.59
CA ALA A 114 -12.47 -3.01 17.20
C ALA A 114 -11.00 -3.38 16.97
N ARG A 115 -10.71 -4.61 16.50
CA ARG A 115 -9.37 -5.08 16.15
C ARG A 115 -9.09 -5.02 14.65
N ARG A 116 -10.09 -4.65 13.85
CA ARG A 116 -9.96 -4.44 12.41
C ARG A 116 -9.19 -3.13 12.16
N GLN A 117 -8.21 -3.21 11.27
CA GLN A 117 -7.47 -2.05 10.76
C GLN A 117 -7.77 -1.89 9.28
N ASP A 118 -8.06 -0.65 8.88
CA ASP A 118 -8.35 -0.30 7.49
C ASP A 118 -7.17 0.50 6.94
N LEU A 119 -6.56 -0.02 5.88
CA LEU A 119 -5.39 0.56 5.23
C LEU A 119 -5.77 0.98 3.81
N ASN A 120 -5.72 2.29 3.55
CA ASN A 120 -5.89 2.79 2.18
C ASN A 120 -4.56 2.67 1.43
N VAL A 121 -4.50 1.76 0.47
CA VAL A 121 -3.30 1.47 -0.32
C VAL A 121 -3.55 1.77 -1.79
N ARG A 122 -2.51 2.18 -2.51
CA ARG A 122 -2.58 2.25 -3.98
C ARG A 122 -2.67 0.83 -4.53
N VAL A 123 -3.36 0.65 -5.65
CA VAL A 123 -3.47 -0.66 -6.32
C VAL A 123 -2.07 -1.24 -6.62
N SER A 124 -1.11 -0.40 -7.00
CA SER A 124 0.28 -0.80 -7.26
C SER A 124 1.03 -1.32 -6.03
N ASP A 125 0.65 -0.86 -4.84
CA ASP A 125 1.35 -1.14 -3.59
C ASP A 125 0.70 -2.30 -2.81
N LEU A 126 -0.40 -2.86 -3.36
CA LEU A 126 -1.17 -3.92 -2.73
C LEU A 126 -0.31 -5.14 -2.41
N ALA A 127 0.54 -5.60 -3.34
CA ALA A 127 1.40 -6.76 -3.10
C ALA A 127 2.32 -6.57 -1.88
N THR A 128 2.93 -5.39 -1.77
CA THR A 128 3.77 -5.02 -0.64
C THR A 128 2.97 -4.98 0.66
N ALA A 129 1.77 -4.41 0.63
CA ALA A 129 0.89 -4.35 1.80
C ALA A 129 0.45 -5.76 2.27
N LEU A 130 0.16 -6.67 1.34
CA LEU A 130 -0.24 -8.05 1.64
C LEU A 130 0.89 -8.86 2.29
N ASN A 131 2.13 -8.71 1.81
CA ASN A 131 3.29 -9.38 2.42
C ASN A 131 3.56 -8.91 3.86
N ALA A 132 3.18 -7.68 4.20
CA ALA A 132 3.36 -7.14 5.55
C ALA A 132 2.34 -7.69 6.57
N ILE A 133 1.31 -8.42 6.11
CA ILE A 133 0.27 -8.96 6.99
C ILE A 133 0.83 -10.17 7.77
N PRO A 134 0.73 -10.19 9.11
CA PRO A 134 1.20 -11.33 9.89
C PRO A 134 0.38 -12.59 9.61
N GLN A 135 1.02 -13.76 9.65
CA GLN A 135 0.39 -15.06 9.41
C GLN A 135 -0.84 -15.33 10.30
N SER A 136 -0.86 -14.78 11.52
CA SER A 136 -1.99 -14.91 12.45
C SER A 136 -3.30 -14.29 11.93
N ALA A 137 -3.25 -13.41 10.93
CA ALA A 137 -4.42 -12.79 10.32
C ALA A 137 -5.09 -13.68 9.24
N TRP A 138 -4.61 -14.91 9.01
CA TRP A 138 -5.07 -15.80 7.94
C TRP A 138 -5.74 -17.09 8.43
N PRO A 139 -6.77 -17.03 9.29
CA PRO A 139 -7.43 -18.22 9.82
C PRO A 139 -8.03 -19.16 8.76
N TYR A 140 -8.35 -18.66 7.56
CA TYR A 140 -8.93 -19.45 6.47
C TYR A 140 -7.89 -19.91 5.43
N GLY A 141 -6.59 -19.68 5.68
CA GLY A 141 -5.52 -19.87 4.72
C GLY A 141 -5.44 -18.74 3.69
N ARG A 142 -4.72 -18.93 2.60
CA ARG A 142 -4.46 -17.91 1.55
C ARG A 142 -5.68 -17.61 0.67
N VAL A 143 -6.67 -16.95 1.25
CA VAL A 143 -7.86 -16.45 0.55
C VAL A 143 -8.15 -15.01 0.99
N ILE A 144 -8.48 -14.16 0.03
CA ILE A 144 -8.90 -12.78 0.27
C ILE A 144 -10.24 -12.55 -0.38
N ALA A 145 -11.20 -12.02 0.37
CA ALA A 145 -12.44 -11.55 -0.21
C ALA A 145 -12.21 -10.21 -0.94
N VAL A 146 -12.79 -10.07 -2.12
CA VAL A 146 -12.73 -8.86 -2.95
C VAL A 146 -14.13 -8.30 -3.06
N GLU A 147 -14.29 -7.06 -2.61
CA GLU A 147 -15.55 -6.33 -2.64
C GLU A 147 -15.42 -5.11 -3.56
N GLU A 148 -16.41 -4.89 -4.43
CA GLU A 148 -16.58 -3.61 -5.11
C GLU A 148 -17.22 -2.61 -4.16
N ALA A 149 -16.66 -1.41 -4.04
CA ALA A 149 -17.25 -0.39 -3.19
C ALA A 149 -18.69 -0.06 -3.60
N HIS A 150 -19.55 0.07 -2.59
CA HIS A 150 -20.91 0.51 -2.82
C HIS A 150 -20.93 1.99 -3.20
N GLN A 151 -21.85 2.37 -4.10
CA GLN A 151 -22.11 3.77 -4.50
C GLN A 151 -21.00 4.44 -5.32
N VAL A 152 -20.26 3.67 -6.14
CA VAL A 152 -19.31 4.23 -7.10
C VAL A 152 -20.04 5.11 -8.13
N PRO A 153 -19.61 6.37 -8.35
CA PRO A 153 -20.17 7.23 -9.39
C PRO A 153 -20.09 6.57 -10.77
N ALA A 154 -21.10 6.78 -11.62
CA ALA A 154 -21.14 6.15 -12.94
C ALA A 154 -19.89 6.43 -13.81
N ALA A 155 -19.26 7.60 -13.61
CA ALA A 155 -18.03 7.98 -14.30
C ALA A 155 -16.81 7.12 -13.89
N ASP A 156 -16.77 6.63 -12.66
CA ASP A 156 -15.63 5.92 -12.07
C ASP A 156 -15.74 4.40 -12.21
N GLN A 157 -16.94 3.87 -12.50
CA GLN A 157 -17.14 2.42 -12.65
C GLN A 157 -16.20 1.73 -13.65
N PRO A 158 -15.88 2.30 -14.84
CA PRO A 158 -14.92 1.67 -15.74
C PRO A 158 -13.53 1.52 -15.12
N GLN A 159 -13.12 2.47 -14.27
CA GLN A 159 -11.85 2.42 -13.57
C GLN A 159 -11.88 1.38 -12.45
N VAL A 160 -12.96 1.33 -11.67
CA VAL A 160 -13.13 0.33 -10.60
C VAL A 160 -13.07 -1.09 -11.17
N ARG A 161 -13.74 -1.37 -12.29
CA ARG A 161 -13.66 -2.70 -12.95
C ARG A 161 -12.23 -3.10 -13.34
N ARG A 162 -11.48 -2.18 -13.97
CA ARG A 162 -10.06 -2.44 -14.30
C ARG A 162 -9.21 -2.68 -13.06
N ASN A 163 -9.52 -1.99 -11.97
CA ASN A 163 -8.80 -2.14 -10.72
C ASN A 163 -9.16 -3.45 -10.02
N ILE A 164 -10.40 -3.91 -10.09
CA ILE A 164 -10.78 -5.26 -9.63
C ILE A 164 -9.97 -6.32 -10.40
N GLU A 165 -9.92 -6.24 -11.73
CA GLU A 165 -9.12 -7.16 -12.55
C GLU A 165 -7.63 -7.12 -12.17
N THR A 166 -7.11 -5.92 -11.88
CA THR A 166 -5.71 -5.74 -11.45
C THR A 166 -5.46 -6.34 -10.06
N VAL A 167 -6.41 -6.16 -9.13
CA VAL A 167 -6.37 -6.73 -7.79
C VAL A 167 -6.42 -8.26 -7.87
N GLU A 168 -7.38 -8.83 -8.59
CA GLU A 168 -7.50 -10.29 -8.78
C GLU A 168 -6.25 -10.88 -9.42
N LYS A 169 -5.70 -10.21 -10.44
CA LYS A 169 -4.43 -10.61 -11.04
C LYS A 169 -3.30 -10.59 -10.02
N THR A 170 -3.17 -9.52 -9.23
CA THR A 170 -2.12 -9.41 -8.21
C THR A 170 -2.25 -10.52 -7.16
N LEU A 171 -3.47 -10.81 -6.69
CA LEU A 171 -3.72 -11.90 -5.77
C LEU A 171 -3.34 -13.26 -6.37
N ASN A 172 -3.68 -13.50 -7.64
CA ASN A 172 -3.33 -14.72 -8.34
C ASN A 172 -1.81 -14.90 -8.52
N ASP A 173 -1.12 -13.83 -8.91
CA ASP A 173 0.34 -13.82 -9.09
C ASP A 173 1.05 -14.14 -7.76
N LEU A 174 0.48 -13.70 -6.63
CA LEU A 174 0.94 -14.00 -5.27
C LEU A 174 0.52 -15.39 -4.75
N GLY A 175 -0.25 -16.17 -5.50
CA GLY A 175 -0.76 -17.48 -5.06
C GLY A 175 -1.86 -17.41 -3.98
N ILE A 176 -2.56 -16.28 -3.90
CA ILE A 176 -3.73 -16.06 -3.04
C ILE A 176 -5.00 -16.29 -3.86
N VAL A 177 -5.96 -17.02 -3.28
CA VAL A 177 -7.28 -17.18 -3.90
C VAL A 177 -8.10 -15.90 -3.70
N ALA A 178 -8.50 -15.27 -4.80
CA ALA A 178 -9.49 -14.21 -4.78
C ALA A 178 -10.90 -14.83 -4.62
N TYR A 179 -11.62 -14.42 -3.58
CA TYR A 179 -13.03 -14.74 -3.40
C TYR A 179 -13.86 -13.51 -3.71
N ASP A 180 -14.59 -13.55 -4.83
CA ASP A 180 -15.52 -12.49 -5.19
C ASP A 180 -16.65 -12.39 -4.15
N TRP A 181 -16.63 -11.31 -3.38
CA TRP A 181 -17.69 -10.97 -2.44
C TRP A 181 -18.74 -10.13 -3.16
N THR A 182 -19.61 -10.81 -3.88
CA THR A 182 -20.92 -10.24 -4.19
C THR A 182 -21.78 -10.40 -2.96
N ASP A 183 -22.37 -9.31 -2.47
CA ASP A 183 -23.37 -9.36 -1.40
C ASP A 183 -24.41 -10.44 -1.76
N THR A 184 -24.30 -11.61 -1.12
CA THR A 184 -25.15 -12.77 -1.37
C THR A 184 -26.45 -12.51 -0.60
N GLY A 185 -27.12 -11.45 -1.04
CA GLY A 185 -28.20 -10.75 -0.36
C GLY A 185 -28.93 -9.78 -1.28
N ARG A 186 -28.83 -9.94 -2.62
CA ARG A 186 -29.88 -9.44 -3.52
C ARG A 186 -31.14 -10.26 -3.27
N ASN A 187 -31.93 -9.84 -2.28
CA ASN A 187 -33.37 -10.08 -2.28
C ASN A 187 -34.00 -9.39 -3.49
#